data_AF-A0A9E3C5B2-F1
#
_entry.id   AF-A0A9E3C5B2-F1
#
_cell.length_a   1.000
_cell.length_b   1.000
_cell.length_c   1.000
_cell.angle_alpha   90.00
_cell.angle_beta   90.00
_cell.angle_gamma   90.00
#
_symmetry.space_group_name_H-M   'P 1'
#
loop_
_entity.id
_entity.type
_entity.pdbx_description
1 polymer ?
#
loop_
_entity_poly.entity_id
_entity_poly.type
_entity_poly.pdbx_seq_one_letter_code
_entity_poly.pdbx_strand_id
1 'polypeptide(L)'
;MTAPVQTITVQGVEVQVPRGGWHPPNTVGDSDPNIVKAKVYLGRFSYGKPANDGTPIYTEAFGKALGTFQDRRNDEIARGVKLGPRMDRRGWLDYNTKVQLDIEPRPGAGANPPPAHVITDTFAISAPGSGVDWWVGPPFNTCEWLKENAGVRHFPAGYPKGGYLGLMGGDSAQSYLDTIALEDHEVERRLREDILTIYGVHLAPGQAITEAQVSQLPRAFQIILVGYSQSADGIIRAAARLFGDGGVFALLRRFLKAIVAFGNPARQGGPTRYGRNPKGKGISEWVAPPWLAALIIDVVTETPTAPDFYACNTSRIAHIAYQVVINAETELPFIVYLAKLVIPALLGLLTGGFLGGGGGGLLGGLGGLAGMAGAIPLLASVTGMSGSALTPLVGYAQTNDDSAEAVSAEIAKILTPTGILTSIPELIGLLMALPGIQTHGLYEQPQPEFGGLTGVQVALNAVRPLIGA
;
A
#
# COMPACT_ATOMS: atom_id res chain seq x y z
N MET A 1 -31.24 2.92 14.21
CA MET A 1 -30.88 4.24 14.77
C MET A 1 -29.70 4.74 13.96
N THR A 2 -29.78 5.93 13.37
CA THR A 2 -28.67 6.54 12.62
C THR A 2 -27.57 6.97 13.58
N ALA A 3 -26.32 6.64 13.28
CA ALA A 3 -25.18 7.01 14.12
C ALA A 3 -25.12 8.54 14.29
N PRO A 4 -24.80 9.06 15.49
CA PRO A 4 -24.60 10.49 15.68
C PRO A 4 -23.45 10.95 14.78
N VAL A 5 -23.66 12.05 14.05
CA VAL A 5 -22.64 12.70 13.22
C VAL A 5 -22.18 14.00 13.90
N GLN A 6 -20.95 14.41 13.65
CA GLN A 6 -20.45 15.74 13.96
C GLN A 6 -20.00 16.43 12.67
N THR A 7 -20.28 17.72 12.57
CA THR A 7 -19.76 18.55 11.49
C THR A 7 -18.36 19.01 11.87
N ILE A 8 -17.38 18.72 11.03
CA ILE A 8 -16.03 19.27 11.12
C ILE A 8 -15.77 20.17 9.91
N THR A 9 -14.93 21.19 10.07
CA THR A 9 -14.52 22.06 8.96
C THR A 9 -13.16 21.61 8.44
N VAL A 10 -13.10 21.19 7.18
CA VAL A 10 -11.86 20.82 6.49
C VAL A 10 -11.68 21.78 5.31
N GLN A 11 -10.62 22.59 5.36
CA GLN A 11 -10.31 23.59 4.33
C GLN A 11 -11.49 24.55 4.00
N GLY A 12 -12.28 24.90 5.01
CA GLY A 12 -13.44 25.79 4.85
C GLY A 12 -14.73 25.09 4.38
N VAL A 13 -14.70 23.77 4.17
CA VAL A 13 -15.88 22.96 3.83
C VAL A 13 -16.37 22.21 5.08
N GLU A 14 -17.66 22.32 5.37
CA GLU A 14 -18.30 21.57 6.44
C GLU A 14 -18.59 20.13 6.00
N VAL A 15 -17.97 19.16 6.68
CA VAL A 15 -18.13 17.73 6.41
C VAL A 15 -18.76 17.06 7.62
N GLN A 16 -19.84 16.30 7.41
CA GLN A 16 -20.42 15.46 8.44
C GLN A 16 -19.62 14.16 8.55
N VAL A 17 -18.92 13.98 9.66
CA VAL A 17 -18.22 12.73 10.00
C VAL A 17 -18.98 12.00 11.11
N PRO A 18 -18.97 10.65 11.12
CA PRO A 18 -19.48 9.88 12.25
C PRO A 18 -18.84 10.35 13.56
N ARG A 19 -19.66 10.61 14.57
CA ARG A 19 -19.22 11.13 15.87
C ARG A 19 -18.70 9.97 16.70
N GLY A 20 -17.39 9.74 16.60
CA GLY A 20 -16.67 8.78 17.44
C GLY A 20 -15.30 8.51 16.83
N GLY A 21 -14.22 8.79 17.57
CA GLY A 21 -12.92 8.24 17.20
C GLY A 21 -13.02 6.72 17.14
N TRP A 22 -12.21 6.08 16.29
CA TRP A 22 -12.15 4.62 16.23
C TRP A 22 -12.05 4.04 17.64
N HIS A 23 -12.90 3.08 17.94
CA HIS A 23 -12.85 2.31 19.17
C HIS A 23 -12.90 0.82 18.85
N PRO A 24 -12.28 -0.04 19.68
CA PRO A 24 -12.53 -1.47 19.62
C PRO A 24 -14.03 -1.77 19.70
N PRO A 25 -14.52 -2.83 19.02
CA PRO A 25 -15.94 -3.15 19.01
C PRO A 25 -16.48 -3.32 20.44
N ASN A 26 -17.49 -2.56 20.79
CA ASN A 26 -18.05 -2.51 22.14
C ASN A 26 -19.55 -2.19 22.17
N THR A 27 -20.15 -1.84 21.02
CA THR A 27 -21.53 -1.36 20.93
C THR A 27 -22.30 -2.18 19.90
N VAL A 28 -23.60 -2.37 20.13
CA VAL A 28 -24.46 -3.12 19.20
C VAL A 28 -24.44 -2.45 17.82
N GLY A 29 -24.10 -3.23 16.80
CA GLY A 29 -23.98 -2.76 15.41
C GLY A 29 -22.54 -2.58 14.92
N ASP A 30 -21.54 -2.56 15.81
CA ASP A 30 -20.13 -2.55 15.40
C ASP A 30 -19.82 -3.79 14.56
N SER A 31 -19.00 -3.65 13.51
CA SER A 31 -18.59 -4.75 12.62
C SER A 31 -17.07 -4.92 12.64
N ASP A 32 -16.58 -6.10 12.99
CA ASP A 32 -15.15 -6.45 13.01
C ASP A 32 -14.98 -7.95 12.71
N PRO A 33 -14.06 -8.35 11.82
CA PRO A 33 -13.83 -9.77 11.49
C PRO A 33 -13.46 -10.63 12.71
N ASN A 34 -12.85 -10.05 13.75
CA ASN A 34 -12.52 -10.75 14.99
C ASN A 34 -13.73 -11.06 15.86
N ILE A 35 -14.88 -10.43 15.64
CA ILE A 35 -16.13 -10.78 16.34
C ILE A 35 -16.54 -12.21 16.02
N VAL A 36 -16.34 -12.67 14.77
CA VAL A 36 -16.63 -14.06 14.37
C VAL A 36 -15.76 -15.02 15.18
N LYS A 37 -14.46 -14.75 15.27
CA LYS A 37 -13.50 -15.56 16.04
C LYS A 37 -13.85 -15.57 17.53
N ALA A 38 -14.22 -14.41 18.09
CA ALA A 38 -14.64 -14.28 19.48
C ALA A 38 -15.92 -15.07 19.77
N LYS A 39 -16.93 -14.99 18.90
CA LYS A 39 -18.18 -15.76 19.02
C LYS A 39 -17.92 -17.27 18.99
N VAL A 40 -17.04 -17.74 18.10
CA VAL A 40 -16.63 -19.15 18.03
C VAL A 40 -15.94 -19.60 19.32
N TYR A 41 -15.02 -18.79 19.86
CA TYR A 41 -14.37 -19.11 21.14
C TYR A 41 -15.37 -19.15 22.30
N LEU A 42 -16.22 -18.13 22.39
CA LEU A 42 -17.23 -18.02 23.45
C LEU A 42 -18.30 -19.12 23.38
N GLY A 43 -18.59 -19.67 22.20
CA GLY A 43 -19.53 -20.77 22.00
C GLY A 43 -19.19 -22.04 22.80
N ARG A 44 -17.97 -22.17 23.32
CA ARG A 44 -17.53 -23.24 24.24
C ARG A 44 -18.17 -23.13 25.63
N PHE A 45 -18.63 -21.93 26.02
CA PHE A 45 -19.24 -21.69 27.33
C PHE A 45 -20.77 -21.62 27.21
N SER A 46 -21.48 -22.07 28.25
CA SER A 46 -22.95 -22.04 28.27
C SER A 46 -23.53 -20.65 28.03
N TYR A 47 -22.88 -19.60 28.54
CA TYR A 47 -23.30 -18.21 28.36
C TYR A 47 -22.94 -17.61 26.99
N GLY A 48 -22.04 -18.25 26.23
CA GLY A 48 -21.63 -17.77 24.90
C GLY A 48 -22.35 -18.44 23.73
N LYS A 49 -23.04 -19.57 23.95
CA LYS A 49 -23.84 -20.24 22.91
C LYS A 49 -24.89 -19.34 22.25
N PRO A 50 -25.69 -18.53 22.98
CA PRO A 50 -26.68 -17.65 22.36
C PRO A 50 -26.07 -16.50 21.55
N ALA A 51 -24.78 -16.21 21.72
CA ALA A 51 -24.09 -15.11 21.04
C ALA A 51 -23.49 -15.52 19.69
N ASN A 52 -23.37 -16.82 19.41
CA ASN A 52 -22.70 -17.30 18.20
C ASN A 52 -23.70 -17.44 17.04
N ASP A 53 -23.95 -16.33 16.37
CA ASP A 53 -24.80 -16.23 15.17
C ASP A 53 -24.00 -16.31 13.84
N GLY A 54 -22.67 -16.50 13.91
CA GLY A 54 -21.78 -16.56 12.74
C GLY A 54 -21.49 -15.22 12.04
N THR A 55 -22.05 -14.11 12.51
CA THR A 55 -21.89 -12.79 11.88
C THR A 55 -20.72 -11.99 12.49
N PRO A 56 -20.08 -11.09 11.73
CA PRO A 56 -19.07 -10.16 12.23
C PRO A 56 -19.67 -8.98 13.02
N ILE A 57 -20.97 -9.00 13.33
CA ILE A 57 -21.68 -7.89 13.97
C ILE A 57 -21.71 -8.06 15.49
N TYR A 58 -21.43 -6.99 16.22
CA TYR A 58 -21.54 -6.95 17.66
C TYR A 58 -23.02 -6.92 18.04
N THR A 59 -23.51 -7.98 18.66
CA THR A 59 -24.92 -8.09 19.12
C THR A 59 -25.00 -7.92 20.63
N GLU A 60 -26.20 -7.64 21.14
CA GLU A 60 -26.43 -7.56 22.59
C GLU A 60 -26.05 -8.88 23.30
N ALA A 61 -26.39 -10.02 22.68
CA ALA A 61 -26.02 -11.34 23.15
C ALA A 61 -24.49 -11.52 23.20
N PHE A 62 -23.77 -11.06 22.17
CA PHE A 62 -22.31 -11.08 22.13
C PHE A 62 -21.70 -10.21 23.22
N GLY A 63 -22.16 -8.97 23.41
CA GLY A 63 -21.62 -8.11 24.46
C GLY A 63 -21.84 -8.63 25.87
N LYS A 64 -23.00 -9.23 26.14
CA LYS A 64 -23.28 -9.91 27.41
C LYS A 64 -22.36 -11.11 27.64
N ALA A 65 -22.14 -11.92 26.60
CA ALA A 65 -21.24 -13.08 26.67
C ALA A 65 -19.78 -12.65 26.88
N LEU A 66 -19.33 -11.61 26.17
CA LEU A 66 -17.99 -11.07 26.25
C LEU A 66 -17.71 -10.49 27.65
N GLY A 67 -18.64 -9.68 28.19
CA GLY A 67 -18.54 -9.16 29.54
C GLY A 67 -18.48 -10.26 30.61
N THR A 68 -19.33 -11.30 30.48
CA THR A 68 -19.31 -12.45 31.40
C THR A 68 -17.99 -13.22 31.34
N PHE A 69 -17.41 -13.36 30.15
CA PHE A 69 -16.08 -13.96 29.99
C PHE A 69 -14.98 -13.13 30.65
N GLN A 70 -14.99 -11.81 30.44
CA GLN A 70 -13.99 -10.91 31.01
C GLN A 70 -14.02 -10.91 32.53
N ASP A 71 -15.21 -10.85 33.15
CA ASP A 71 -15.37 -10.93 34.61
C ASP A 71 -14.73 -12.22 35.16
N ARG A 72 -15.13 -13.38 34.60
CA ARG A 72 -14.62 -14.69 35.04
C ARG A 72 -13.12 -14.85 34.81
N ARG A 73 -12.61 -14.40 33.67
CA ARG A 73 -11.18 -14.53 33.34
C ARG A 73 -10.33 -13.58 34.17
N ASN A 74 -10.83 -12.38 34.50
CA ASN A 74 -10.17 -11.48 35.45
C ASN A 74 -10.11 -12.09 36.86
N ASP A 75 -11.14 -12.79 37.32
CA ASP A 75 -11.13 -13.52 38.60
C ASP A 75 -10.11 -14.69 38.58
N GLU A 76 -9.97 -15.37 37.43
CA GLU A 76 -8.93 -16.40 37.24
C GLU A 76 -7.52 -15.80 37.25
N ILE A 77 -7.33 -14.62 36.63
CA ILE A 77 -6.05 -13.90 36.63
C ILE A 77 -5.70 -13.42 38.04
N ALA A 78 -6.66 -12.85 38.77
CA ALA A 78 -6.45 -12.39 40.14
C ALA A 78 -6.07 -13.52 41.10
N ARG A 79 -6.57 -14.74 40.85
CA ARG A 79 -6.19 -15.96 41.59
C ARG A 79 -4.89 -16.61 41.10
N GLY A 80 -4.26 -16.08 40.05
CA GLY A 80 -3.06 -16.68 39.43
C GLY A 80 -3.32 -17.96 38.63
N VAL A 81 -4.58 -18.31 38.35
CA VAL A 81 -4.96 -19.51 37.59
C VAL A 81 -4.75 -19.30 36.08
N LYS A 82 -4.87 -18.05 35.62
CA LYS A 82 -4.60 -17.65 34.24
C LYS A 82 -3.61 -16.51 34.20
N LEU A 83 -2.77 -16.50 33.17
CA LEU A 83 -1.89 -15.38 32.90
C LEU A 83 -2.69 -14.19 32.37
N GLY A 84 -2.19 -12.98 32.63
CA GLY A 84 -2.71 -11.74 32.05
C GLY A 84 -2.61 -11.71 30.52
N PRO A 85 -3.01 -10.60 29.88
CA PRO A 85 -3.42 -9.32 30.49
C PRO A 85 -4.83 -9.35 31.10
N ARG A 86 -5.12 -8.41 32.01
CA ARG A 86 -6.47 -8.14 32.53
C ARG A 86 -7.29 -7.37 31.50
N MET A 87 -8.60 -7.61 31.48
CA MET A 87 -9.55 -6.94 30.59
C MET A 87 -10.30 -5.88 31.38
N ASP A 88 -9.80 -4.65 31.38
CA ASP A 88 -10.32 -3.57 32.25
C ASP A 88 -11.58 -2.90 31.68
N ARG A 89 -11.94 -3.17 30.42
CA ARG A 89 -13.10 -2.60 29.73
C ARG A 89 -14.14 -3.67 29.41
N ARG A 90 -15.14 -3.75 30.28
CA ARG A 90 -16.23 -4.72 30.14
C ARG A 90 -16.99 -4.53 28.82
N GLY A 91 -17.18 -5.61 28.07
CA GLY A 91 -17.82 -5.63 26.76
C GLY A 91 -16.94 -5.18 25.61
N TRP A 92 -15.70 -4.74 25.82
CA TRP A 92 -14.86 -4.28 24.71
C TRP A 92 -14.09 -5.46 24.11
N LEU A 93 -14.16 -5.64 22.79
CA LEU A 93 -13.27 -6.56 22.06
C LEU A 93 -11.94 -5.87 21.75
N ASP A 94 -11.28 -5.39 22.81
CA ASP A 94 -9.96 -4.75 22.74
C ASP A 94 -8.81 -5.78 22.69
N TYR A 95 -7.58 -5.30 22.57
CA TYR A 95 -6.39 -6.15 22.48
C TYR A 95 -6.30 -7.17 23.63
N ASN A 96 -6.46 -6.74 24.89
CA ASN A 96 -6.37 -7.62 26.06
C ASN A 96 -7.43 -8.72 26.01
N THR A 97 -8.64 -8.37 25.58
CA THR A 97 -9.73 -9.33 25.42
C THR A 97 -9.45 -10.32 24.30
N LYS A 98 -8.93 -9.86 23.15
CA LYS A 98 -8.54 -10.73 22.03
C LYS A 98 -7.41 -11.70 22.43
N VAL A 99 -6.46 -11.28 23.25
CA VAL A 99 -5.41 -12.14 23.81
C VAL A 99 -6.01 -13.24 24.71
N GLN A 100 -6.95 -12.91 25.59
CA GLN A 100 -7.55 -13.90 26.49
C GLN A 100 -8.45 -14.90 25.77
N LEU A 101 -9.03 -14.49 24.65
CA LEU A 101 -9.80 -15.31 23.72
C LEU A 101 -8.92 -16.12 22.75
N ASP A 102 -7.60 -16.05 22.89
CA ASP A 102 -6.63 -16.72 22.01
C ASP A 102 -6.85 -16.36 20.51
N ILE A 103 -7.36 -15.16 20.24
CA ILE A 103 -7.50 -14.56 18.89
C ILE A 103 -6.19 -13.90 18.48
N GLU A 104 -5.60 -13.17 19.43
CA GLU A 104 -4.27 -12.60 19.33
C GLU A 104 -3.32 -13.45 20.19
N PRO A 105 -2.05 -13.60 19.78
CA PRO A 105 -1.08 -14.35 20.56
C PRO A 105 -0.90 -13.71 21.94
N ARG A 106 -0.78 -14.55 22.98
CA ARG A 106 -0.46 -14.07 24.32
C ARG A 106 0.97 -13.53 24.35
N PRO A 107 1.21 -12.35 24.95
CA PRO A 107 2.55 -11.95 25.33
C PRO A 107 3.16 -13.03 26.23
N GLY A 108 4.14 -13.78 25.73
CA GLY A 108 4.92 -14.75 26.52
C GLY A 108 4.35 -16.17 26.69
N ALA A 109 3.28 -16.60 26.01
CA ALA A 109 2.92 -18.03 25.98
C ALA A 109 3.46 -18.67 24.68
N GLY A 110 4.63 -19.34 24.78
CA GLY A 110 5.44 -19.83 23.67
C GLY A 110 4.64 -20.41 22.49
N ALA A 111 4.73 -19.85 21.29
CA ALA A 111 5.93 -19.82 20.46
C ALA A 111 6.34 -18.42 19.94
N ASN A 112 6.34 -17.41 20.81
CA ASN A 112 7.15 -16.21 20.59
C ASN A 112 8.30 -16.16 21.64
N PRO A 113 9.52 -15.77 21.22
CA PRO A 113 10.65 -15.57 22.12
C PRO A 113 10.29 -14.64 23.29
N PRO A 114 11.04 -14.69 24.41
CA PRO A 114 10.81 -13.80 25.54
C PRO A 114 10.76 -12.33 25.09
N PRO A 115 9.97 -11.46 25.75
CA PRO A 115 9.98 -10.03 25.47
C PRO A 115 11.42 -9.55 25.48
N ALA A 116 11.80 -8.75 24.49
CA ALA A 116 13.18 -8.28 24.38
C ALA A 116 13.56 -7.55 25.66
N HIS A 117 14.35 -8.23 26.51
CA HIS A 117 14.96 -7.65 27.71
C HIS A 117 15.97 -6.54 27.36
N VAL A 118 16.18 -6.28 26.08
CA VAL A 118 17.08 -5.29 25.52
C VAL A 118 16.26 -4.42 24.56
N ILE A 119 16.03 -3.16 24.92
CA ILE A 119 15.65 -2.13 23.94
C ILE A 119 16.92 -1.73 23.20
N THR A 120 16.95 -1.86 21.88
CA THR A 120 18.10 -1.50 21.06
C THR A 120 18.00 -0.06 20.53
N ASP A 121 19.08 0.40 19.90
CA ASP A 121 19.10 1.62 19.09
C ASP A 121 18.69 1.35 17.63
N THR A 122 17.91 0.28 17.39
CA THR A 122 17.36 -0.05 16.08
C THR A 122 15.93 0.49 15.98
N PHE A 123 15.67 1.21 14.90
CA PHE A 123 14.39 1.86 14.60
C PHE A 123 13.78 1.28 13.35
N ALA A 124 12.50 0.91 13.41
CA ALA A 124 11.74 0.45 12.25
C ALA A 124 10.59 1.41 11.96
N ILE A 125 10.44 1.82 10.69
CA ILE A 125 9.27 2.56 10.21
C ILE A 125 8.48 1.64 9.29
N SER A 126 7.20 1.43 9.59
CA SER A 126 6.31 0.61 8.75
C SER A 126 5.27 1.44 8.03
N ALA A 127 5.01 1.14 6.76
CA ALA A 127 3.96 1.76 5.97
C ALA A 127 3.06 0.68 5.34
N PRO A 128 1.72 0.78 5.48
CA PRO A 128 0.79 -0.27 5.09
C PRO A 128 0.56 -0.34 3.58
N GLY A 129 -0.26 -1.29 3.12
CA GLY A 129 -0.70 -1.33 1.71
C GLY A 129 -1.77 -0.29 1.39
N SER A 130 -2.11 -0.16 0.11
CA SER A 130 -3.16 0.75 -0.35
C SER A 130 -4.49 0.48 0.37
N GLY A 131 -5.15 1.54 0.83
CA GLY A 131 -6.52 1.46 1.35
C GLY A 131 -6.69 0.94 2.79
N VAL A 132 -5.60 0.61 3.48
CA VAL A 132 -5.66 0.12 4.86
C VAL A 132 -5.01 1.11 5.83
N ASP A 133 -5.38 0.99 7.11
CA ASP A 133 -4.83 1.86 8.14
C ASP A 133 -3.37 1.48 8.47
N TRP A 134 -2.59 2.43 8.98
CA TRP A 134 -1.15 2.27 9.24
C TRP A 134 -0.77 1.18 10.25
N TRP A 135 -1.74 0.67 11.02
CA TRP A 135 -1.55 -0.44 11.95
C TRP A 135 -1.94 -1.82 11.36
N VAL A 136 -2.10 -1.91 10.04
CA VAL A 136 -2.58 -3.13 9.38
C VAL A 136 -1.56 -3.67 8.39
N GLY A 137 -1.45 -5.00 8.37
CA GLY A 137 -0.78 -5.75 7.32
C GLY A 137 0.68 -6.12 7.63
N PRO A 138 1.36 -6.72 6.64
CA PRO A 138 2.65 -7.37 6.86
C PRO A 138 3.75 -6.46 7.40
N PRO A 139 3.83 -5.17 7.00
CA PRO A 139 4.80 -4.24 7.56
C PRO A 139 4.64 -4.02 9.05
N PHE A 140 3.42 -3.73 9.49
CA PHE A 140 3.12 -3.49 10.89
C PHE A 140 3.37 -4.74 11.73
N ASN A 141 2.88 -5.89 11.26
CA ASN A 141 3.05 -7.18 11.95
C ASN A 141 4.52 -7.59 12.09
N THR A 142 5.32 -7.35 11.05
CA THR A 142 6.77 -7.57 11.09
C THR A 142 7.44 -6.69 12.13
N CYS A 143 7.12 -5.39 12.15
CA CYS A 143 7.78 -4.44 13.05
C CYS A 143 7.30 -4.56 14.50
N GLU A 144 6.02 -4.87 14.76
CA GLU A 144 5.55 -5.18 16.11
C GLU A 144 6.20 -6.46 16.64
N TRP A 145 6.38 -7.49 15.80
CA TRP A 145 7.13 -8.67 16.21
C TRP A 145 8.58 -8.31 16.57
N LEU A 146 9.27 -7.52 15.75
CA LEU A 146 10.64 -7.07 16.03
C LEU A 146 10.73 -6.23 17.31
N LYS A 147 9.72 -5.41 17.59
CA LYS A 147 9.62 -4.63 18.82
C LYS A 147 9.47 -5.53 20.04
N GLU A 148 8.55 -6.48 19.98
CA GLU A 148 8.28 -7.40 21.09
C GLU A 148 9.45 -8.35 21.34
N ASN A 149 10.14 -8.80 20.30
CA ASN A 149 11.06 -9.95 20.38
C ASN A 149 12.54 -9.62 20.11
N ALA A 150 12.83 -8.48 19.49
CA ALA A 150 14.19 -8.08 19.10
C ALA A 150 14.61 -6.68 19.59
N GLY A 151 13.77 -6.01 20.39
CA GLY A 151 14.13 -4.74 21.03
C GLY A 151 14.04 -3.53 20.12
N VAL A 152 13.50 -3.69 18.92
CA VAL A 152 13.38 -2.63 17.92
C VAL A 152 12.33 -1.62 18.36
N ARG A 153 12.60 -0.33 18.11
CA ARG A 153 11.61 0.73 18.31
C ARG A 153 10.82 0.93 17.03
N HIS A 154 9.52 0.66 17.07
CA HIS A 154 8.65 0.71 15.91
C HIS A 154 7.83 2.01 15.84
N PHE A 155 7.85 2.65 14.67
CA PHE A 155 7.13 3.88 14.35
C PHE A 155 6.31 3.71 13.07
N PRO A 156 5.01 3.40 13.15
CA PRO A 156 4.15 3.33 11.97
C PRO A 156 4.02 4.71 11.29
N ALA A 157 4.11 4.73 9.95
CA ALA A 157 3.92 5.94 9.15
C ALA A 157 2.42 6.26 9.05
N GLY A 158 1.98 7.31 9.75
CA GLY A 158 0.58 7.70 9.83
C GLY A 158 0.20 8.74 8.78
N TYR A 159 0.11 8.33 7.51
CA TYR A 159 -0.35 9.20 6.42
C TYR A 159 -1.79 8.81 5.98
N PRO A 160 -2.52 9.71 5.31
CA PRO A 160 -3.86 9.41 4.81
C PRO A 160 -3.84 8.25 3.81
N LYS A 161 -4.66 7.22 4.06
CA LYS A 161 -4.92 6.18 3.05
C LYS A 161 -5.65 6.80 1.85
N GLY A 162 -5.28 6.37 0.64
CA GLY A 162 -5.82 6.93 -0.59
C GLY A 162 -5.24 6.30 -1.84
N GLY A 163 -5.50 6.93 -2.99
CA GLY A 163 -5.19 6.41 -4.31
C GLY A 163 -6.37 5.68 -4.96
N TYR A 164 -6.28 5.49 -6.28
CA TYR A 164 -7.31 4.81 -7.06
C TYR A 164 -8.68 5.48 -6.98
N LEU A 165 -8.74 6.82 -7.00
CA LEU A 165 -10.00 7.60 -6.93
C LEU A 165 -10.87 7.26 -5.71
N GLY A 166 -10.24 6.85 -4.59
CA GLY A 166 -10.94 6.44 -3.37
C GLY A 166 -11.56 5.03 -3.45
N LEU A 167 -11.34 4.28 -4.53
CA LEU A 167 -11.84 2.90 -4.70
C LEU A 167 -11.27 1.93 -3.66
N MET A 168 -10.09 2.24 -3.11
CA MET A 168 -9.46 1.47 -2.05
C MET A 168 -9.79 2.01 -0.65
N GLY A 169 -10.69 2.98 -0.54
CA GLY A 169 -10.97 3.73 0.69
C GLY A 169 -9.99 4.89 0.89
N GLY A 170 -10.46 5.94 1.57
CA GLY A 170 -9.73 7.21 1.68
C GLY A 170 -10.39 8.34 0.90
N ASP A 171 -9.70 9.47 0.79
CA ASP A 171 -10.19 10.62 0.03
C ASP A 171 -10.10 10.32 -1.48
N SER A 172 -11.23 10.43 -2.20
CA SER A 172 -11.28 10.25 -3.65
C SER A 172 -10.52 11.33 -4.43
N ALA A 173 -10.19 12.44 -3.77
CA ALA A 173 -9.35 13.51 -4.33
C ALA A 173 -7.84 13.21 -4.22
N GLN A 174 -7.43 12.17 -3.49
CA GLN A 174 -6.03 11.84 -3.28
C GLN A 174 -5.57 10.73 -4.24
N SER A 175 -4.59 11.03 -5.07
CA SER A 175 -4.02 10.09 -6.04
C SER A 175 -3.09 9.05 -5.41
N TYR A 176 -2.73 8.03 -6.19
CA TYR A 176 -1.67 7.10 -5.85
C TYR A 176 -0.35 7.82 -5.53
N LEU A 177 0.03 8.80 -6.36
CA LEU A 177 1.30 9.53 -6.21
C LEU A 177 1.24 10.56 -5.06
N ASP A 178 0.10 11.19 -4.82
CA ASP A 178 -0.09 12.06 -3.63
C ASP A 178 0.08 11.25 -2.35
N THR A 179 -0.47 10.03 -2.32
CA THR A 179 -0.33 9.13 -1.17
C THR A 179 1.14 8.78 -0.91
N ILE A 180 1.90 8.47 -1.97
CA ILE A 180 3.35 8.24 -1.86
C ILE A 180 4.08 9.52 -1.40
N ALA A 181 3.70 10.70 -1.87
CA ALA A 181 4.31 11.96 -1.44
C ALA A 181 4.03 12.25 0.05
N LEU A 182 2.81 11.96 0.52
CA LEU A 182 2.45 12.09 1.94
C LEU A 182 3.19 11.05 2.80
N GLU A 183 3.35 9.83 2.32
CA GLU A 183 4.20 8.82 2.96
C GLU A 183 5.65 9.30 3.08
N ASP A 184 6.22 9.84 2.00
CA ASP A 184 7.59 10.38 1.99
C ASP A 184 7.79 11.48 3.04
N HIS A 185 6.85 12.42 3.15
CA HIS A 185 6.86 13.45 4.19
C HIS A 185 6.71 12.88 5.60
N GLU A 186 5.89 11.85 5.77
CA GLU A 186 5.69 11.21 7.07
C GLU A 186 6.92 10.40 7.50
N VAL A 187 7.62 9.71 6.59
CA VAL A 187 8.91 9.06 6.88
C VAL A 187 9.94 10.09 7.33
N GLU A 188 10.01 11.23 6.64
CA GLU A 188 10.88 12.34 7.04
C GLU A 188 10.53 12.84 8.46
N ARG A 189 9.24 13.05 8.72
CA ARG A 189 8.73 13.51 10.02
C ARG A 189 9.05 12.53 11.14
N ARG A 190 8.83 11.21 10.94
CA ARG A 190 9.15 10.17 11.94
C ARG A 190 10.63 10.17 12.30
N LEU A 191 11.51 10.24 11.30
CA LEU A 191 12.96 10.33 11.54
C LEU A 191 13.31 11.60 12.34
N ARG A 192 12.77 12.73 11.91
CA ARG A 192 13.08 14.05 12.47
C ARG A 192 12.54 14.27 13.88
N GLU A 193 11.27 13.96 14.12
CA GLU A 193 10.53 14.34 15.32
C GLU A 193 10.47 13.24 16.37
N ASP A 194 10.47 11.98 15.94
CA ASP A 194 10.27 10.86 16.86
C ASP A 194 11.56 10.08 17.13
N ILE A 195 12.42 9.89 16.12
CA ILE A 195 13.63 9.07 16.25
C ILE A 195 14.84 9.90 16.68
N LEU A 196 15.17 10.96 15.95
CA LEU A 196 16.36 11.77 16.24
C LEU A 196 16.27 12.53 17.57
N THR A 197 15.06 12.91 17.99
CA THR A 197 14.81 13.62 19.24
C THR A 197 15.12 12.78 20.49
N ILE A 198 15.10 11.44 20.39
CA ILE A 198 15.54 10.52 21.45
C ILE A 198 17.00 10.78 21.84
N TYR A 199 17.80 11.28 20.90
CA TYR A 199 19.22 11.60 21.09
C TYR A 199 19.46 13.11 21.22
N GLY A 200 18.42 13.93 21.41
CA GLY A 200 18.53 15.39 21.52
C GLY A 200 18.83 16.10 20.20
N VAL A 201 18.73 15.40 19.06
CA VAL A 201 18.90 16.02 17.74
C VAL A 201 17.55 16.57 17.27
N HIS A 202 17.46 17.90 17.20
CA HIS A 202 16.30 18.62 16.71
C HIS A 202 16.61 19.29 15.37
N LEU A 203 15.79 19.01 14.35
CA LEU A 203 15.89 19.61 13.02
C LEU A 203 14.56 20.26 12.66
N ALA A 204 14.60 21.36 11.93
CA ALA A 204 13.45 21.92 11.24
C ALA A 204 13.08 21.06 10.00
N PRO A 205 11.84 21.11 9.50
CA PRO A 205 11.47 20.47 8.24
C PRO A 205 12.41 20.89 7.10
N GLY A 206 12.89 19.93 6.29
CA GLY A 206 13.84 20.21 5.20
C GLY A 206 15.28 20.56 5.64
N GLN A 207 15.57 20.64 6.94
CA GLN A 207 16.92 20.92 7.42
C GLN A 207 17.77 19.66 7.34
N ALA A 208 18.90 19.74 6.61
CA ALA A 208 19.85 18.65 6.53
C ALA A 208 20.55 18.40 7.88
N ILE A 209 20.71 17.13 8.23
CA ILE A 209 21.49 16.71 9.39
C ILE A 209 22.99 16.97 9.16
N THR A 210 23.70 17.36 10.21
CA THR A 210 25.14 17.66 10.17
C THR A 210 25.99 16.54 10.79
N GLU A 211 27.27 16.47 10.44
CA GLU A 211 28.21 15.48 11.01
C GLU A 211 28.28 15.58 12.55
N ALA A 212 28.19 16.79 13.11
CA ALA A 212 28.21 17.01 14.56
C ALA A 212 26.95 16.49 15.27
N GLN A 213 25.82 16.39 14.57
CA GLN A 213 24.61 15.75 15.09
C GLN A 213 24.68 14.24 14.92
N VAL A 214 25.22 13.77 13.80
CA VAL A 214 25.42 12.33 13.57
C VAL A 214 26.40 11.72 14.58
N SER A 215 27.43 12.46 15.00
CA SER A 215 28.39 11.99 16.02
C SER A 215 27.78 11.82 17.41
N GLN A 216 26.59 12.37 17.68
CA GLN A 216 25.85 12.17 18.92
C GLN A 216 25.08 10.85 18.94
N LEU A 217 24.85 10.24 17.78
CA LEU A 217 24.11 8.99 17.69
C LEU A 217 24.99 7.83 18.19
N PRO A 218 24.40 6.86 18.92
CA PRO A 218 25.14 5.69 19.38
C PRO A 218 25.64 4.88 18.19
N ARG A 219 26.76 4.17 18.38
CA ARG A 219 27.33 3.31 17.34
C ARG A 219 26.33 2.23 16.87
N ALA A 220 25.43 1.80 17.75
CA ALA A 220 24.39 0.82 17.49
C ALA A 220 23.14 1.40 16.79
N PHE A 221 23.11 2.71 16.49
CA PHE A 221 21.98 3.35 15.81
C PHE A 221 21.74 2.70 14.44
N GLN A 222 20.53 2.23 14.19
CA GLN A 222 20.16 1.54 12.96
C GLN A 222 18.74 1.92 12.52
N ILE A 223 18.52 2.00 11.21
CA ILE A 223 17.21 2.29 10.61
C ILE A 223 16.81 1.13 9.70
N ILE A 224 15.57 0.69 9.82
CA ILE A 224 14.91 -0.29 8.97
C ILE A 224 13.62 0.36 8.47
N LEU A 225 13.35 0.21 7.17
CA LEU A 225 12.11 0.65 6.56
C LEU A 225 11.34 -0.57 6.09
N VAL A 226 10.01 -0.58 6.26
CA VAL A 226 9.17 -1.71 5.88
C VAL A 226 7.90 -1.21 5.18
N GLY A 227 7.68 -1.61 3.93
CA GLY A 227 6.54 -1.17 3.13
C GLY A 227 5.81 -2.34 2.46
N TYR A 228 4.53 -2.17 2.17
CA TYR A 228 3.72 -3.13 1.41
C TYR A 228 3.02 -2.46 0.24
N SER A 229 3.00 -3.11 -0.94
CA SER A 229 2.25 -2.66 -2.11
C SER A 229 2.64 -1.22 -2.49
N GLN A 230 1.68 -0.30 -2.60
CA GLN A 230 1.92 1.13 -2.85
C GLN A 230 3.04 1.72 -1.99
N SER A 231 3.08 1.40 -0.70
CA SER A 231 4.12 1.93 0.18
C SER A 231 5.44 1.20 0.12
N ALA A 232 5.51 0.01 -0.46
CA ALA A 232 6.81 -0.54 -0.82
C ALA A 232 7.48 0.34 -1.89
N ASP A 233 6.73 0.81 -2.89
CA ASP A 233 7.21 1.77 -3.89
C ASP A 233 7.53 3.13 -3.23
N GLY A 234 6.59 3.65 -2.44
CA GLY A 234 6.73 4.94 -1.77
C GLY A 234 7.93 5.01 -0.83
N ILE A 235 8.09 4.05 0.08
CA ILE A 235 9.18 4.06 1.07
C ILE A 235 10.56 3.92 0.43
N ILE A 236 10.68 3.20 -0.69
CA ILE A 236 11.94 3.07 -1.41
C ILE A 236 12.30 4.41 -2.07
N ARG A 237 11.34 5.09 -2.69
CA ARG A 237 11.56 6.43 -3.28
C ARG A 237 11.88 7.47 -2.20
N ALA A 238 11.17 7.42 -1.08
CA ALA A 238 11.46 8.26 0.08
C ALA A 238 12.89 8.02 0.56
N ALA A 239 13.32 6.76 0.67
CA ALA A 239 14.69 6.44 1.06
C ALA A 239 15.72 6.97 0.05
N ALA A 240 15.44 6.88 -1.25
CA ALA A 240 16.30 7.43 -2.29
C ALA A 240 16.43 8.96 -2.18
N ARG A 241 15.34 9.68 -1.90
CA ARG A 241 15.34 11.14 -1.72
C ARG A 241 16.03 11.56 -0.43
N LEU A 242 15.67 10.92 0.69
CA LEU A 242 16.08 11.32 2.03
C LEU A 242 17.53 10.98 2.34
N PHE A 243 17.96 9.77 1.98
CA PHE A 243 19.30 9.26 2.26
C PHE A 243 20.23 9.33 1.03
N GLY A 244 19.70 9.66 -0.15
CA GLY A 244 20.47 9.86 -1.39
C GLY A 244 21.38 11.09 -1.35
N ASP A 245 22.13 11.29 -2.42
CA ASP A 245 23.08 12.39 -2.50
C ASP A 245 22.31 13.72 -2.49
N GLY A 246 22.65 14.63 -1.58
CA GLY A 246 21.91 15.88 -1.37
C GLY A 246 20.63 15.75 -0.52
N GLY A 247 20.28 14.54 -0.07
CA GLY A 247 19.14 14.32 0.82
C GLY A 247 19.38 14.88 2.24
N VAL A 248 18.31 15.30 2.91
CA VAL A 248 18.37 15.88 4.27
C VAL A 248 18.92 14.92 5.31
N PHE A 249 18.87 13.60 5.05
CA PHE A 249 19.45 12.54 5.88
C PHE A 249 20.56 11.77 5.17
N ALA A 250 21.23 12.37 4.18
CA ALA A 250 22.31 11.72 3.44
C ALA A 250 23.41 11.14 4.37
N LEU A 251 23.79 11.86 5.42
CA LEU A 251 24.79 11.39 6.40
C LEU A 251 24.31 10.19 7.25
N LEU A 252 22.99 9.94 7.30
CA LEU A 252 22.42 8.78 7.97
C LEU A 252 22.37 7.53 7.09
N ARG A 253 22.74 7.61 5.79
CA ARG A 253 22.70 6.48 4.85
C ARG A 253 23.38 5.23 5.41
N ARG A 254 24.51 5.39 6.10
CA ARG A 254 25.27 4.28 6.72
C ARG A 254 24.52 3.52 7.83
N PHE A 255 23.49 4.13 8.40
CA PHE A 255 22.65 3.53 9.42
C PHE A 255 21.40 2.85 8.86
N LEU A 256 21.02 3.12 7.60
CA LEU A 256 19.96 2.38 6.92
C LEU A 256 20.43 0.97 6.59
N LYS A 257 19.89 -0.04 7.29
CA LYS A 257 20.35 -1.43 7.20
C LYS A 257 19.54 -2.28 6.22
N ALA A 258 18.25 -2.01 6.12
CA ALA A 258 17.35 -2.74 5.24
C ALA A 258 16.11 -1.92 4.86
N ILE A 259 15.60 -2.21 3.67
CA ILE A 259 14.24 -1.85 3.27
C ILE A 259 13.51 -3.14 2.93
N VAL A 260 12.56 -3.54 3.75
CA VAL A 260 11.76 -4.74 3.52
C VAL A 260 10.52 -4.33 2.73
N ALA A 261 10.30 -4.99 1.61
CA ALA A 261 9.28 -4.59 0.66
C ALA A 261 8.40 -5.82 0.33
N PHE A 262 7.14 -5.78 0.75
CA PHE A 262 6.15 -6.79 0.39
C PHE A 262 5.43 -6.35 -0.87
N GLY A 263 5.28 -7.21 -1.87
CA GLY A 263 4.48 -6.91 -3.06
C GLY A 263 4.95 -5.67 -3.81
N ASN A 264 6.26 -5.44 -3.87
CA ASN A 264 6.85 -4.18 -4.27
C ASN A 264 6.61 -3.82 -5.76
N PRO A 265 5.82 -2.78 -6.09
CA PRO A 265 5.68 -2.28 -7.46
C PRO A 265 7.00 -1.76 -8.04
N ALA A 266 7.99 -1.42 -7.21
CA ALA A 266 9.33 -1.00 -7.59
C ALA A 266 10.38 -2.12 -7.44
N ARG A 267 9.96 -3.40 -7.41
CA ARG A 267 10.87 -4.53 -7.29
C ARG A 267 11.93 -4.51 -8.39
N GLN A 268 13.18 -4.65 -8.01
CA GLN A 268 14.27 -4.82 -8.96
C GLN A 268 14.20 -6.23 -9.59
N GLY A 269 14.44 -6.33 -10.90
CA GLY A 269 14.43 -7.63 -11.58
C GLY A 269 15.56 -8.55 -11.07
N GLY A 270 15.31 -9.87 -11.13
CA GLY A 270 16.31 -10.88 -10.75
C GLY A 270 16.18 -11.39 -9.31
N PRO A 271 17.27 -11.97 -8.76
CA PRO A 271 17.24 -12.63 -7.45
C PRO A 271 16.96 -11.67 -6.29
N THR A 272 16.05 -12.09 -5.40
CA THR A 272 15.81 -11.50 -4.08
C THR A 272 16.98 -11.77 -3.14
N ARG A 273 17.12 -10.93 -2.09
CA ARG A 273 18.21 -11.06 -1.11
C ARG A 273 18.14 -12.33 -0.25
N TYR A 274 17.01 -13.02 -0.19
CA TYR A 274 16.86 -14.31 0.48
C TYR A 274 16.95 -15.52 -0.48
N GLY A 275 17.51 -15.31 -1.68
CA GLY A 275 17.96 -16.38 -2.57
C GLY A 275 16.90 -16.91 -3.55
N ARG A 276 15.69 -16.37 -3.55
CA ARG A 276 14.67 -16.70 -4.58
C ARG A 276 14.85 -15.82 -5.81
N ASN A 277 14.42 -16.30 -6.97
CA ASN A 277 14.48 -15.55 -8.23
C ASN A 277 13.12 -15.49 -8.92
N PRO A 278 12.16 -14.70 -8.39
CA PRO A 278 10.85 -14.52 -9.02
C PRO A 278 11.01 -13.94 -10.42
N LYS A 279 10.22 -14.44 -11.37
CA LYS A 279 10.25 -13.94 -12.76
C LYS A 279 9.71 -12.51 -12.83
N GLY A 280 10.21 -11.72 -13.78
CA GLY A 280 9.74 -10.35 -14.02
C GLY A 280 10.41 -9.31 -13.13
N LYS A 281 9.76 -8.14 -12.98
CA LYS A 281 10.17 -7.03 -12.11
C LYS A 281 8.92 -6.28 -11.63
N GLY A 282 9.09 -5.30 -10.76
CA GLY A 282 7.97 -4.47 -10.29
C GLY A 282 7.29 -3.74 -11.44
N ILE A 283 5.96 -3.64 -11.39
CA ILE A 283 5.11 -3.05 -12.43
C ILE A 283 5.37 -1.55 -12.65
N SER A 284 5.89 -0.83 -11.65
CA SER A 284 6.27 0.58 -11.81
C SER A 284 7.50 0.76 -12.70
N GLU A 285 8.30 -0.30 -12.85
CA GLU A 285 9.60 -0.31 -13.51
C GLU A 285 10.63 0.70 -12.97
N TRP A 286 10.41 1.25 -11.77
CA TRP A 286 11.35 2.16 -11.15
C TRP A 286 12.65 1.46 -10.77
N VAL A 287 13.78 2.09 -11.10
CA VAL A 287 15.11 1.53 -10.88
C VAL A 287 15.76 2.22 -9.69
N ALA A 288 16.05 1.44 -8.66
CA ALA A 288 16.72 1.94 -7.47
C ALA A 288 18.19 2.25 -7.78
N PRO A 289 18.76 3.34 -7.20
CA PRO A 289 20.21 3.53 -7.21
C PRO A 289 20.93 2.30 -6.64
N PRO A 290 22.10 1.89 -7.15
CA PRO A 290 22.74 0.63 -6.76
C PRO A 290 22.96 0.46 -5.25
N TRP A 291 23.32 1.54 -4.55
CA TRP A 291 23.50 1.52 -3.10
C TRP A 291 22.21 1.19 -2.35
N LEU A 292 21.07 1.66 -2.87
CA LEU A 292 19.75 1.43 -2.30
C LEU A 292 19.23 0.05 -2.67
N ALA A 293 19.39 -0.35 -3.94
CA ALA A 293 19.05 -1.68 -4.43
C ALA A 293 19.68 -2.79 -3.57
N ALA A 294 20.92 -2.59 -3.12
CA ALA A 294 21.63 -3.51 -2.23
C ALA A 294 20.99 -3.66 -0.83
N LEU A 295 20.12 -2.73 -0.41
CA LEU A 295 19.44 -2.74 0.87
C LEU A 295 18.03 -3.35 0.80
N ILE A 296 17.43 -3.43 -0.38
CA ILE A 296 16.03 -3.87 -0.57
C ILE A 296 15.91 -5.38 -0.40
N ILE A 297 15.01 -5.81 0.49
CA ILE A 297 14.61 -7.20 0.73
C ILE A 297 13.18 -7.35 0.22
N ASP A 298 13.04 -7.77 -1.04
CA ASP A 298 11.74 -7.95 -1.69
C ASP A 298 11.12 -9.30 -1.32
N VAL A 299 10.10 -9.30 -0.47
CA VAL A 299 9.29 -10.48 -0.15
C VAL A 299 8.19 -10.62 -1.21
N VAL A 300 8.21 -11.73 -1.93
CA VAL A 300 7.38 -11.93 -3.13
C VAL A 300 6.65 -13.26 -3.08
N THR A 301 5.32 -13.20 -3.11
CA THR A 301 4.45 -14.38 -3.24
C THR A 301 4.33 -14.81 -4.69
N GLU A 302 4.40 -16.12 -4.90
CA GLU A 302 4.26 -16.78 -6.19
C GLU A 302 3.31 -17.98 -6.01
N THR A 303 2.00 -17.72 -6.05
CA THR A 303 1.04 -18.83 -5.93
C THR A 303 1.18 -19.82 -7.09
N PRO A 304 0.69 -21.07 -6.94
CA PRO A 304 0.72 -22.06 -8.02
C PRO A 304 0.02 -21.61 -9.31
N THR A 305 -0.89 -20.63 -9.25
CA THR A 305 -1.67 -20.16 -10.39
C THR A 305 -1.08 -18.92 -11.08
N ALA A 306 -0.44 -18.00 -10.35
CA ALA A 306 0.25 -16.85 -10.93
C ALA A 306 1.14 -16.11 -9.91
N PRO A 307 2.32 -15.60 -10.31
CA PRO A 307 3.14 -14.74 -9.46
C PRO A 307 2.44 -13.41 -9.15
N ASP A 308 2.88 -12.70 -8.11
CA ASP A 308 2.35 -11.39 -7.74
C ASP A 308 2.31 -10.44 -8.96
N PHE A 309 1.12 -9.96 -9.32
CA PHE A 309 0.92 -9.15 -10.51
C PHE A 309 1.73 -7.84 -10.50
N TYR A 310 1.84 -7.21 -9.32
CA TYR A 310 2.48 -5.91 -9.17
C TYR A 310 3.99 -6.04 -8.94
N ALA A 311 4.45 -7.11 -8.27
CA ALA A 311 5.87 -7.32 -7.98
C ALA A 311 6.63 -8.17 -9.03
N CYS A 312 5.91 -8.97 -9.81
CA CYS A 312 6.45 -9.90 -10.81
C CYS A 312 5.90 -9.63 -12.22
N ASN A 313 5.70 -8.36 -12.56
CA ASN A 313 5.22 -7.99 -13.88
C ASN A 313 6.21 -8.43 -14.97
N THR A 314 5.68 -9.10 -15.99
CA THR A 314 6.37 -9.44 -17.23
C THR A 314 5.71 -8.81 -18.47
N SER A 315 4.61 -8.09 -18.29
CA SER A 315 3.82 -7.50 -19.38
C SER A 315 4.09 -6.01 -19.51
N ARG A 316 4.54 -5.58 -20.70
CA ARG A 316 4.73 -4.16 -21.00
C ARG A 316 3.40 -3.41 -20.99
N ILE A 317 2.34 -4.04 -21.49
CA ILE A 317 0.98 -3.48 -21.49
C ILE A 317 0.48 -3.25 -20.05
N ALA A 318 0.74 -4.19 -19.13
CA ALA A 318 0.38 -4.01 -17.72
C ALA A 318 1.07 -2.79 -17.10
N HIS A 319 2.36 -2.61 -17.38
CA HIS A 319 3.12 -1.44 -16.92
C HIS A 319 2.52 -0.15 -17.47
N ILE A 320 2.25 -0.07 -18.77
CA ILE A 320 1.69 1.13 -19.39
C ILE A 320 0.31 1.45 -18.80
N ALA A 321 -0.56 0.44 -18.64
CA ALA A 321 -1.87 0.62 -18.01
C ALA A 321 -1.75 1.11 -16.56
N TYR A 322 -0.82 0.54 -15.80
CA TYR A 322 -0.51 0.99 -14.45
C TYR A 322 -0.05 2.45 -14.42
N GLN A 323 0.85 2.86 -15.34
CA GLN A 323 1.30 4.26 -15.45
C GLN A 323 0.15 5.21 -15.79
N VAL A 324 -0.76 4.82 -16.68
CA VAL A 324 -1.96 5.62 -16.96
C VAL A 324 -2.79 5.81 -15.70
N VAL A 325 -3.07 4.73 -14.96
CA VAL A 325 -3.91 4.79 -13.76
C VAL A 325 -3.29 5.72 -12.71
N ILE A 326 -2.01 5.53 -12.37
CA ILE A 326 -1.39 6.31 -11.28
C ILE A 326 -1.15 7.79 -11.64
N ASN A 327 -0.93 8.13 -12.92
CA ASN A 327 -0.70 9.53 -13.37
C ASN A 327 -1.99 10.25 -13.78
N ALA A 328 -3.01 9.54 -14.29
CA ALA A 328 -4.31 10.14 -14.57
C ALA A 328 -5.03 10.63 -13.31
N GLU A 329 -4.55 10.20 -12.14
CA GLU A 329 -5.00 10.69 -10.84
C GLU A 329 -4.27 11.98 -10.40
N THR A 330 -3.15 12.36 -11.01
CA THR A 330 -2.35 13.55 -10.62
C THR A 330 -2.58 14.81 -11.45
N GLU A 331 -3.04 14.71 -12.70
CA GLU A 331 -3.23 15.89 -13.56
C GLU A 331 -4.53 15.87 -14.40
N LEU A 332 -5.28 16.98 -14.36
CA LEU A 332 -6.57 17.26 -15.02
C LEU A 332 -7.68 16.20 -14.81
N PRO A 333 -8.96 16.50 -15.09
CA PRO A 333 -10.03 15.52 -14.91
C PRO A 333 -9.69 14.26 -15.70
N PHE A 334 -9.77 13.09 -15.09
CA PHE A 334 -9.68 11.74 -15.68
C PHE A 334 -10.17 11.63 -17.15
N ILE A 335 -11.22 12.39 -17.48
CA ILE A 335 -11.80 12.57 -18.81
C ILE A 335 -10.81 13.08 -19.88
N VAL A 336 -9.84 13.94 -19.54
CA VAL A 336 -8.82 14.48 -20.47
C VAL A 336 -7.77 13.43 -20.81
N TYR A 337 -7.31 12.64 -19.83
CA TYR A 337 -6.43 11.50 -20.08
C TYR A 337 -7.13 10.44 -20.96
N LEU A 338 -8.39 10.14 -20.65
CA LEU A 338 -9.19 9.21 -21.44
C LEU A 338 -9.50 9.75 -22.85
N ALA A 339 -9.72 11.06 -23.00
CA ALA A 339 -9.90 11.72 -24.29
C ALA A 339 -8.62 11.70 -25.13
N LYS A 340 -7.45 12.00 -24.53
CA LYS A 340 -6.12 11.90 -25.18
C LYS A 340 -5.82 10.47 -25.64
N LEU A 341 -6.34 9.46 -24.95
CA LEU A 341 -6.19 8.05 -25.30
C LEU A 341 -7.17 7.59 -26.39
N VAL A 342 -8.46 7.84 -26.19
CA VAL A 342 -9.56 7.25 -26.96
C VAL A 342 -9.82 8.01 -28.25
N ILE A 343 -9.67 9.34 -28.27
CA ILE A 343 -9.96 10.16 -29.45
C ILE A 343 -8.98 9.85 -30.60
N PRO A 344 -7.65 9.81 -30.41
CA PRO A 344 -6.73 9.48 -31.50
C PRO A 344 -6.93 8.05 -32.02
N ALA A 345 -7.20 7.09 -31.13
CA ALA A 345 -7.48 5.71 -31.52
C ALA A 345 -8.76 5.58 -32.37
N LEU A 346 -9.84 6.25 -31.97
CA LEU A 346 -11.10 6.29 -32.74
C LEU A 346 -10.94 7.04 -34.07
N LEU A 347 -10.25 8.18 -34.10
CA LEU A 347 -10.02 8.93 -35.34
C LEU A 347 -9.15 8.15 -36.34
N GLY A 348 -8.13 7.43 -35.85
CA GLY A 348 -7.31 6.54 -36.69
C GLY A 348 -8.11 5.39 -37.30
N LEU A 349 -9.08 4.85 -36.56
CA LEU A 349 -10.00 3.81 -37.02
C LEU A 349 -11.02 4.34 -38.05
N LEU A 350 -11.56 5.54 -37.82
CA LEU A 350 -12.69 6.10 -38.58
C LEU A 350 -12.30 6.86 -39.85
N THR A 351 -11.11 7.47 -39.89
CA THR A 351 -10.66 8.26 -41.06
C THR A 351 -9.99 7.41 -42.14
N GLY A 352 -9.96 6.08 -41.98
CA GLY A 352 -9.41 5.17 -42.99
C GLY A 352 -7.90 5.27 -43.19
N GLY A 353 -7.19 6.09 -42.40
CA GLY A 353 -5.71 6.17 -42.37
C GLY A 353 -5.02 4.86 -41.98
N PHE A 354 -5.81 3.83 -41.65
CA PHE A 354 -5.38 2.49 -41.32
C PHE A 354 -5.25 1.55 -42.53
N LEU A 355 -5.94 1.82 -43.65
CA LEU A 355 -6.03 0.88 -44.80
C LEU A 355 -6.04 1.54 -46.20
N GLY A 356 -6.00 2.88 -46.33
CA GLY A 356 -6.00 3.57 -47.64
C GLY A 356 -4.61 4.01 -48.10
N GLY A 357 -4.12 3.45 -49.22
CA GLY A 357 -2.75 3.61 -49.71
C GLY A 357 -2.33 5.01 -50.18
N GLY A 358 -1.04 5.30 -50.03
CA GLY A 358 -0.36 6.42 -50.69
C GLY A 358 0.71 7.12 -49.84
N GLY A 359 1.91 6.55 -49.76
CA GLY A 359 3.18 7.31 -49.78
C GLY A 359 3.54 8.32 -48.68
N GLY A 360 2.79 8.46 -47.59
CA GLY A 360 3.14 9.35 -46.47
C GLY A 360 2.65 8.81 -45.14
N GLY A 361 3.55 8.17 -44.38
CA GLY A 361 3.21 7.52 -43.11
C GLY A 361 2.68 8.48 -42.03
N LEU A 362 2.14 7.87 -40.97
CA LEU A 362 1.49 8.42 -39.76
C LEU A 362 1.98 9.80 -39.24
N LEU A 363 3.24 10.17 -39.49
CA LEU A 363 3.81 11.48 -39.15
C LEU A 363 3.34 12.64 -40.05
N GLY A 364 2.94 12.37 -41.30
CA GLY A 364 2.34 13.37 -42.20
C GLY A 364 0.86 13.65 -41.89
N GLY A 365 0.16 12.68 -41.28
CA GLY A 365 -1.24 12.82 -40.88
C GLY A 365 -1.43 13.59 -39.56
N LEU A 366 -0.49 13.47 -38.62
CA LEU A 366 -0.54 14.23 -37.36
C LEU A 366 -0.31 15.74 -37.57
N GLY A 367 0.50 16.13 -38.56
CA GLY A 367 0.65 17.53 -38.96
C GLY A 367 -0.55 18.08 -39.73
N GLY A 368 -1.27 17.23 -40.48
CA GLY A 368 -2.47 17.61 -41.25
C GLY A 368 -3.76 17.68 -40.42
N LEU A 369 -3.78 17.08 -39.22
CA LEU A 369 -4.91 17.11 -38.29
C LEU A 369 -4.80 18.22 -37.23
N ALA A 370 -3.78 19.08 -37.32
CA ALA A 370 -3.59 20.22 -36.41
C ALA A 370 -4.64 21.35 -36.61
N GLY A 371 -5.55 21.24 -37.59
CA GLY A 371 -6.63 22.20 -37.87
C GLY A 371 -8.05 21.69 -37.56
N MET A 372 -8.23 20.78 -36.60
CA MET A 372 -9.45 19.96 -36.48
C MET A 372 -10.66 20.61 -35.80
N ALA A 373 -11.34 21.50 -36.53
CA ALA A 373 -12.79 21.69 -36.37
C ALA A 373 -13.59 20.50 -36.94
N GLY A 374 -12.99 19.71 -37.85
CA GLY A 374 -13.64 18.62 -38.60
C GLY A 374 -13.73 17.25 -37.90
N ALA A 375 -13.07 17.04 -36.74
CA ALA A 375 -13.16 15.76 -36.00
C ALA A 375 -14.43 15.64 -35.16
N ILE A 376 -14.99 16.76 -34.72
CA ILE A 376 -16.13 16.80 -33.81
C ILE A 376 -17.37 16.11 -34.40
N PRO A 377 -17.75 16.34 -35.68
CA PRO A 377 -18.89 15.63 -36.28
C PRO A 377 -18.68 14.11 -36.37
N LEU A 378 -17.45 13.67 -36.65
CA LEU A 378 -17.11 12.25 -36.76
C LEU A 378 -17.17 11.56 -35.39
N LEU A 379 -16.57 12.17 -34.37
CA LEU A 379 -16.64 11.68 -32.99
C LEU A 379 -18.07 11.70 -32.44
N ALA A 380 -18.85 12.75 -32.74
CA ALA A 380 -20.26 12.85 -32.38
C ALA A 380 -21.09 11.70 -32.97
N SER A 381 -20.82 11.33 -34.24
CA SER A 381 -21.54 10.26 -34.92
C SER A 381 -21.30 8.87 -34.34
N VAL A 382 -20.14 8.64 -33.72
CA VAL A 382 -19.74 7.32 -33.18
C VAL A 382 -19.98 7.20 -31.68
N THR A 383 -19.83 8.29 -30.95
CA THR A 383 -20.03 8.32 -29.49
C THR A 383 -21.46 8.65 -29.09
N GLY A 384 -22.27 9.20 -30.00
CA GLY A 384 -23.62 9.70 -29.71
C GLY A 384 -23.64 11.00 -28.89
N MET A 385 -22.47 11.59 -28.60
CA MET A 385 -22.36 12.86 -27.87
C MET A 385 -22.60 14.06 -28.79
N SER A 386 -23.27 15.10 -28.28
CA SER A 386 -23.43 16.35 -29.03
C SER A 386 -22.07 17.01 -29.31
N GLY A 387 -21.92 17.66 -30.47
CA GLY A 387 -20.68 18.34 -30.84
C GLY A 387 -20.23 19.37 -29.79
N SER A 388 -21.16 20.06 -29.13
CA SER A 388 -20.90 20.99 -28.03
C SER A 388 -20.31 20.34 -26.76
N ALA A 389 -20.59 19.06 -26.51
CA ALA A 389 -20.00 18.32 -25.39
C ALA A 389 -18.60 17.77 -25.72
N LEU A 390 -18.28 17.60 -27.00
CA LEU A 390 -16.99 17.11 -27.50
C LEU A 390 -15.97 18.23 -27.72
N THR A 391 -16.41 19.46 -28.01
CA THR A 391 -15.52 20.62 -28.21
C THR A 391 -14.52 20.84 -27.06
N PRO A 392 -14.91 20.86 -25.77
CA PRO A 392 -13.94 21.04 -24.69
C PRO A 392 -12.97 19.86 -24.60
N LEU A 393 -13.43 18.62 -24.83
CA LEU A 393 -12.61 17.40 -24.78
C LEU A 393 -11.53 17.36 -25.86
N VAL A 394 -11.87 17.78 -27.08
CA VAL A 394 -10.93 17.92 -28.20
C VAL A 394 -9.94 19.06 -27.91
N GLY A 395 -10.38 20.16 -27.31
CA GLY A 395 -9.50 21.26 -26.89
C GLY A 395 -8.50 20.86 -25.80
N TYR A 396 -8.93 20.06 -24.81
CA TYR A 396 -8.03 19.54 -23.77
C TYR A 396 -7.08 18.45 -24.28
N ALA A 397 -7.46 17.70 -25.31
CA ALA A 397 -6.55 16.74 -25.95
C ALA A 397 -5.41 17.44 -26.73
N GLN A 398 -5.55 18.73 -27.02
CA GLN A 398 -4.57 19.56 -27.75
C GLN A 398 -3.61 20.33 -26.83
N THR A 399 -3.75 20.25 -25.50
CA THR A 399 -2.80 20.88 -24.58
C THR A 399 -1.54 20.02 -24.42
N ASN A 400 -0.38 20.58 -24.78
CA ASN A 400 0.91 19.92 -24.70
C ASN A 400 1.27 19.57 -23.26
N ASP A 401 1.55 18.29 -23.03
CA ASP A 401 2.02 17.75 -21.75
C ASP A 401 2.91 16.55 -22.09
N ASP A 402 4.22 16.75 -21.93
CA ASP A 402 5.27 15.81 -22.33
C ASP A 402 5.10 14.43 -21.67
N SER A 403 4.54 14.37 -20.47
CA SER A 403 4.33 13.12 -19.71
C SER A 403 3.14 12.32 -20.28
N ALA A 404 2.03 13.01 -20.57
CA ALA A 404 0.85 12.42 -21.19
C ALA A 404 1.10 12.03 -22.65
N GLU A 405 1.93 12.80 -23.37
CA GLU A 405 2.30 12.52 -24.77
C GLU A 405 3.14 11.25 -24.90
N ALA A 406 4.10 11.03 -23.99
CA ALA A 406 4.93 9.82 -24.00
C ALA A 406 4.11 8.54 -23.77
N VAL A 407 3.19 8.57 -22.80
CA VAL A 407 2.28 7.44 -22.50
C VAL A 407 1.27 7.21 -23.62
N SER A 408 0.68 8.29 -24.16
CA SER A 408 -0.26 8.23 -25.28
C SER A 408 0.39 7.70 -26.56
N ALA A 409 1.65 8.04 -26.82
CA ALA A 409 2.40 7.55 -27.97
C ALA A 409 2.71 6.04 -27.88
N GLU A 410 2.98 5.49 -26.70
CA GLU A 410 3.16 4.03 -26.53
C GLU A 410 1.85 3.26 -26.72
N ILE A 411 0.74 3.79 -26.21
CA ILE A 411 -0.56 3.13 -26.36
C ILE A 411 -1.08 3.26 -27.80
N ALA A 412 -0.87 4.40 -28.46
CA ALA A 412 -1.21 4.58 -29.86
C ALA A 412 -0.48 3.57 -30.77
N LYS A 413 0.78 3.19 -30.43
CA LYS A 413 1.52 2.12 -31.13
C LYS A 413 0.85 0.76 -30.95
N ILE A 414 0.43 0.42 -29.74
CA ILE A 414 -0.28 -0.83 -29.40
C ILE A 414 -1.64 -0.93 -30.10
N LEU A 415 -2.35 0.19 -30.25
CA LEU A 415 -3.69 0.23 -30.85
C LEU A 415 -3.70 0.27 -32.40
N THR A 416 -2.53 0.22 -33.08
CA THR A 416 -2.45 0.04 -34.55
C THR A 416 -2.85 -1.40 -34.96
N PRO A 417 -3.17 -1.75 -36.23
CA PRO A 417 -3.57 -3.13 -36.54
C PRO A 417 -2.36 -4.06 -36.42
N THR A 418 -1.18 -3.58 -36.85
CA THR A 418 0.10 -4.21 -36.60
C THR A 418 0.38 -4.30 -35.10
N GLY A 419 0.17 -3.22 -34.35
CA GLY A 419 0.28 -3.16 -32.89
C GLY A 419 -0.56 -4.22 -32.20
N ILE A 420 -1.87 -4.27 -32.48
CA ILE A 420 -2.82 -5.25 -31.94
C ILE A 420 -2.36 -6.67 -32.27
N LEU A 421 -2.01 -6.94 -33.53
CA LEU A 421 -1.52 -8.27 -33.95
C LEU A 421 -0.19 -8.64 -33.27
N THR A 422 0.73 -7.68 -33.08
CA THR A 422 2.00 -7.89 -32.36
C THR A 422 1.85 -7.95 -30.84
N SER A 423 0.77 -7.38 -30.30
CA SER A 423 0.44 -7.33 -28.88
C SER A 423 -0.44 -8.50 -28.43
N ILE A 424 -0.98 -9.33 -29.34
CA ILE A 424 -1.76 -10.54 -28.98
C ILE A 424 -1.02 -11.42 -27.94
N PRO A 425 0.28 -11.76 -28.12
CA PRO A 425 0.99 -12.54 -27.11
C PRO A 425 1.09 -11.85 -25.75
N GLU A 426 1.26 -10.52 -25.72
CA GLU A 426 1.35 -9.73 -24.49
C GLU A 426 -0.01 -9.58 -23.79
N LEU A 427 -1.11 -9.46 -24.55
CA LEU A 427 -2.49 -9.42 -24.06
C LEU A 427 -2.91 -10.79 -23.48
N ILE A 428 -2.52 -11.89 -24.13
CA ILE A 428 -2.69 -13.24 -23.58
C ILE A 428 -1.88 -13.37 -22.29
N GLY A 429 -0.63 -12.90 -22.29
CA GLY A 429 0.23 -12.87 -21.09
C GLY A 429 -0.37 -12.05 -19.94
N LEU A 430 -1.00 -10.91 -20.25
CA LEU A 430 -1.71 -10.08 -19.28
C LEU A 430 -2.90 -10.81 -18.66
N LEU A 431 -3.75 -11.44 -19.50
CA LEU A 431 -4.90 -12.22 -19.02
C LEU A 431 -4.48 -13.40 -18.14
N MET A 432 -3.38 -14.06 -18.49
CA MET A 432 -2.79 -15.13 -17.68
C MET A 432 -2.21 -14.63 -16.35
N ALA A 433 -1.83 -13.35 -16.25
CA ALA A 433 -1.26 -12.76 -15.05
C ALA A 433 -2.31 -12.23 -14.05
N LEU A 434 -3.57 -12.03 -14.47
CA LEU A 434 -4.65 -11.48 -13.61
C LEU A 434 -4.89 -12.23 -12.29
N PRO A 435 -4.79 -13.57 -12.20
CA PRO A 435 -4.86 -14.26 -10.91
C PRO A 435 -3.79 -13.79 -9.90
N GLY A 436 -2.69 -13.20 -10.39
CA GLY A 436 -1.63 -12.60 -9.58
C GLY A 436 -2.07 -11.40 -8.74
N ILE A 437 -3.22 -10.78 -9.05
CA ILE A 437 -3.81 -9.71 -8.22
C ILE A 437 -4.26 -10.29 -6.88
N GLN A 438 -4.81 -11.51 -6.86
CA GLN A 438 -5.15 -12.18 -5.62
C GLN A 438 -3.90 -12.62 -4.87
N THR A 439 -2.88 -13.11 -5.58
CA THR A 439 -1.57 -13.48 -5.00
C THR A 439 -0.97 -12.35 -4.17
N HIS A 440 -1.11 -11.11 -4.63
CA HIS A 440 -0.62 -9.91 -3.96
C HIS A 440 -1.13 -9.73 -2.52
N GLY A 441 -2.28 -10.31 -2.18
CA GLY A 441 -2.88 -10.23 -0.83
C GLY A 441 -2.40 -11.31 0.15
N LEU A 442 -1.52 -12.22 -0.24
CA LEU A 442 -1.29 -13.49 0.49
C LEU A 442 -0.08 -13.51 1.42
N TYR A 443 0.54 -12.35 1.66
CA TYR A 443 1.75 -12.23 2.49
C TYR A 443 1.59 -12.64 3.96
N GLU A 444 0.36 -12.63 4.47
CA GLU A 444 0.02 -13.05 5.83
C GLU A 444 -0.28 -14.54 5.95
N GLN A 445 -0.30 -15.26 4.82
CA GLN A 445 -0.63 -16.68 4.76
C GLN A 445 0.61 -17.53 4.51
N PRO A 446 0.69 -18.75 5.07
CA PRO A 446 1.72 -19.70 4.71
C PRO A 446 1.74 -19.99 3.21
N GLN A 447 2.90 -19.86 2.58
CA GLN A 447 3.05 -20.13 1.15
C GLN A 447 4.02 -21.28 0.87
N PRO A 448 3.74 -22.16 -0.11
CA PRO A 448 4.65 -23.23 -0.51
C PRO A 448 6.04 -22.73 -0.90
N GLU A 449 6.11 -21.62 -1.62
CA GLU A 449 7.36 -21.01 -2.09
C GLU A 449 8.21 -20.38 -0.98
N PHE A 450 7.62 -20.20 0.20
CA PHE A 450 8.31 -19.80 1.43
C PHE A 450 8.61 -21.01 2.35
N GLY A 451 8.44 -22.24 1.86
CA GLY A 451 8.62 -23.45 2.67
C GLY A 451 7.55 -23.63 3.74
N GLY A 452 6.33 -23.13 3.49
CA GLY A 452 5.22 -23.15 4.46
C GLY A 452 5.27 -22.02 5.49
N LEU A 453 6.13 -21.02 5.30
CA LEU A 453 6.18 -19.81 6.12
C LEU A 453 5.28 -18.71 5.53
N THR A 454 4.90 -17.73 6.36
CA THR A 454 4.29 -16.49 5.87
C THR A 454 5.36 -15.54 5.32
N GLY A 455 4.94 -14.55 4.53
CA GLY A 455 5.83 -13.47 4.10
C GLY A 455 6.45 -12.71 5.29
N VAL A 456 5.66 -12.47 6.34
CA VAL A 456 6.14 -11.86 7.60
C VAL A 456 7.29 -12.66 8.20
N GLN A 457 7.18 -13.99 8.26
CA GLN A 457 8.25 -14.85 8.77
C GLN A 457 9.51 -14.82 7.89
N VAL A 458 9.35 -14.76 6.57
CA VAL A 458 10.47 -14.58 5.63
C VAL A 458 11.18 -13.24 5.87
N ALA A 459 10.43 -12.14 6.01
CA ALA A 459 10.99 -10.83 6.34
C ALA A 459 11.77 -10.87 7.65
N LEU A 460 11.20 -11.45 8.70
CA LEU A 460 11.86 -11.59 10.00
C LEU A 460 13.17 -12.37 9.90
N ASN A 461 13.19 -13.48 9.15
CA ASN A 461 14.41 -14.27 8.96
C ASN A 461 15.51 -13.48 8.23
N ALA A 462 15.13 -12.61 7.30
CA ALA A 462 16.07 -11.78 6.54
C ALA A 462 16.59 -10.58 7.35
N VAL A 463 15.74 -9.99 8.21
CA VAL A 463 16.05 -8.75 8.93
C VAL A 463 16.73 -8.99 10.26
N ARG A 464 16.32 -10.01 11.03
CA ARG A 464 16.85 -10.27 12.38
C ARG A 464 18.37 -10.33 12.45
N PRO A 465 19.09 -10.96 11.50
CA PRO A 465 20.56 -10.99 11.51
C PRO A 465 21.21 -9.60 11.35
N LEU A 466 20.47 -8.59 10.89
CA LEU A 466 20.97 -7.23 10.68
C LEU A 466 20.84 -6.35 11.94
N ILE A 467 20.05 -6.79 12.92
CA ILE A 467 19.76 -6.05 14.15
C ILE A 467 20.87 -6.31 15.17
N GLY A 468 21.47 -5.24 15.71
CA GLY A 468 22.48 -5.34 16.77
C GLY A 468 23.88 -5.79 16.33
N ALA A 469 24.11 -5.91 15.02
CA ALA A 469 25.44 -6.09 14.41
C ALA A 469 26.27 -4.81 14.36
#